data_AF-A0AAE4LRA8-F1
#
_entry.id   AF-A0AAE4LRA8-F1
#
_cell.length_a   1.000
_cell.length_b   1.000
_cell.length_c   1.000
_cell.angle_alpha   90.00
_cell.angle_beta   90.00
_cell.angle_gamma   90.00
#
_symmetry.space_group_name_H-M   'P 1'
#
loop_
_entity.id
_entity.type
_entity.pdbx_description
1 polymer ?
#
loop_
_entity_poly.entity_id
_entity_poly.type
_entity_poly.pdbx_seq_one_letter_code
_entity_poly.pdbx_strand_id
1 'polypeptide(L)'
;VNAWPTYEIYPQSAWNYALKLDDRVLEQCLKVEKREWPSDNYPFTADNVPLVIKAQGRRVPSWGIDQYGLCGVLPEEGAPKSEILEDITLIPMGAARLRISAFPVTYE
;
A
#
# COMPACT_ATOMS: atom_id res chain seq x y z
N VAL A 1 -15.21 9.16 -33.74
CA VAL A 1 -13.92 8.69 -33.18
C VAL A 1 -13.58 9.61 -32.03
N ASN A 2 -13.42 9.08 -30.82
CA ASN A 2 -12.98 9.91 -29.69
C ASN A 2 -11.53 10.33 -29.99
N ALA A 3 -11.28 11.63 -30.20
CA ALA A 3 -9.96 12.11 -30.64
C ALA A 3 -8.88 11.94 -29.55
N TRP A 4 -9.30 11.70 -28.30
CA TRP A 4 -8.46 11.61 -27.11
C TRP A 4 -8.94 10.47 -26.21
N PRO A 5 -8.47 9.24 -26.40
CA PRO A 5 -8.83 8.15 -25.52
C PRO A 5 -8.28 8.38 -24.11
N THR A 6 -9.12 8.16 -23.09
CA THR A 6 -8.74 8.16 -21.68
C THR A 6 -8.79 6.73 -21.14
N TYR A 7 -7.89 6.42 -20.21
CA TYR A 7 -7.81 5.11 -19.57
C TYR A 7 -7.80 5.30 -18.06
N GLU A 8 -8.58 4.46 -17.38
CA GLU A 8 -8.59 4.36 -15.93
C GLU A 8 -7.81 3.12 -15.51
N ILE A 9 -7.00 3.25 -14.46
CA ILE A 9 -6.20 2.15 -13.93
C ILE A 9 -6.71 1.86 -12.54
N TYR A 10 -7.23 0.65 -12.34
CA TYR A 10 -7.73 0.18 -11.05
C TYR A 10 -6.74 -0.77 -10.38
N PRO A 11 -6.74 -0.83 -9.03
CA PRO A 11 -5.95 -1.80 -8.29
C PRO A 11 -6.33 -3.24 -8.67
N GLN A 12 -5.33 -4.08 -8.94
CA GLN A 12 -5.52 -5.51 -9.21
C GLN A 12 -5.72 -6.33 -7.93
N SER A 13 -5.25 -5.81 -6.79
CA SER A 13 -5.32 -6.43 -5.47
C SER A 13 -5.86 -5.44 -4.43
N ALA A 14 -6.23 -5.96 -3.25
CA ALA A 14 -6.59 -5.12 -2.11
C ALA A 14 -5.44 -4.16 -1.76
N TRP A 15 -5.79 -2.94 -1.37
CA TRP A 15 -4.85 -1.87 -1.03
C TRP A 15 -5.19 -1.18 0.29
N ASN A 16 -6.43 -1.35 0.73
CA ASN A 16 -7.07 -0.71 1.86
C ASN A 16 -6.72 -1.42 3.17
N TYR A 17 -5.47 -1.26 3.61
CA TYR A 17 -4.99 -1.89 4.84
C TYR A 17 -4.75 -0.86 5.95
N ALA A 18 -4.97 -1.28 7.20
CA ALA A 18 -4.44 -0.65 8.39
C ALA A 18 -3.19 -1.41 8.83
N LEU A 19 -2.08 -0.70 9.08
CA LEU A 19 -0.82 -1.33 9.46
C LEU A 19 -0.81 -1.69 10.95
N LYS A 20 -0.26 -2.86 11.27
CA LYS A 20 0.02 -3.27 12.64
C LYS A 20 1.32 -2.58 13.07
N LEU A 21 1.20 -1.53 13.88
CA LEU A 21 2.31 -0.76 14.39
C LEU A 21 2.23 -0.69 15.92
N ASP A 22 3.35 -0.88 16.58
CA ASP A 22 3.54 -0.58 18.00
C ASP A 22 4.79 0.28 18.13
N ASP A 23 4.63 1.50 18.64
CA ASP A 23 5.71 2.48 18.80
C ASP A 23 6.85 1.96 19.70
N ARG A 24 6.59 0.96 20.55
CA ARG A 24 7.59 0.37 21.43
C ARG A 24 8.50 -0.63 20.72
N VAL A 25 8.05 -1.17 19.58
CA VAL A 25 8.74 -2.25 18.83
C VAL A 25 8.65 -2.04 17.33
N LEU A 26 8.70 -0.79 16.87
CA LEU A 26 8.48 -0.41 15.47
C LEU A 26 9.41 -1.15 14.50
N GLU A 27 10.66 -1.40 14.89
CA GLU A 27 11.63 -2.15 14.08
C GLU A 27 11.23 -3.62 13.85
N GLN A 28 10.36 -4.16 14.70
CA GLN A 28 9.77 -5.50 14.54
C GLN A 28 8.52 -5.46 13.65
N CYS A 29 7.78 -4.35 13.67
CA CYS A 29 6.60 -4.15 12.82
C CYS A 29 6.95 -3.86 11.35
N LEU A 30 8.05 -3.15 11.12
CA LEU A 30 8.50 -2.72 9.78
C LEU A 30 9.91 -3.23 9.49
N LYS A 31 10.00 -4.29 8.69
CA LYS A 31 11.28 -4.85 8.27
C LYS A 31 11.69 -4.30 6.91
N VAL A 32 12.80 -3.58 6.88
CA VAL A 32 13.39 -3.05 5.65
C VAL A 32 14.25 -4.13 4.99
N GLU A 33 13.95 -4.45 3.73
CA GLU A 33 14.73 -5.32 2.88
C GLU A 33 15.40 -4.50 1.77
N LYS A 34 16.73 -4.60 1.67
CA LYS A 34 17.51 -4.03 0.59
C LYS A 34 17.84 -5.12 -0.42
N ARG A 35 17.47 -4.91 -1.67
CA ARG A 35 17.83 -5.76 -2.81
C ARG A 35 18.99 -5.13 -3.57
N GLU A 36 19.57 -5.89 -4.49
CA GLU A 36 20.61 -5.37 -5.37
C GLU A 36 20.06 -4.26 -6.28
N TRP A 37 20.93 -3.31 -6.62
CA TRP A 37 20.58 -2.30 -7.61
C TRP A 37 20.41 -2.95 -8.99
N PRO A 38 19.35 -2.61 -9.76
CA PRO A 38 19.12 -3.26 -11.03
C PRO A 38 20.21 -2.90 -12.05
N SER A 39 20.68 -3.91 -12.80
CA SER A 39 21.80 -3.77 -13.74
C SER A 39 21.52 -2.79 -14.89
N ASP A 40 20.25 -2.58 -15.22
CA ASP A 40 19.80 -1.63 -16.24
C ASP A 40 19.65 -0.19 -15.71
N ASN A 41 19.97 0.04 -14.44
CA ASN A 41 19.83 1.32 -13.75
C ASN A 41 18.39 1.87 -13.73
N TYR A 42 17.37 1.00 -13.78
CA TYR A 42 15.96 1.37 -13.81
C TYR A 42 15.17 0.81 -12.59
N PRO A 43 15.20 1.51 -11.43
CA PRO A 43 14.57 1.04 -10.18
C PRO A 43 13.07 1.40 -10.05
N PHE A 44 12.41 1.79 -11.15
CA PHE A 44 11.03 2.31 -11.14
C PHE A 44 9.97 1.27 -11.47
N THR A 45 10.29 -0.02 -11.32
CA THR A 45 9.34 -1.14 -11.44
C THR A 45 9.26 -1.92 -10.14
N ALA A 46 8.12 -2.57 -9.90
CA ALA A 46 7.93 -3.40 -8.71
C ALA A 46 8.96 -4.53 -8.58
N ASP A 47 9.46 -5.03 -9.72
CA ASP A 47 10.44 -6.12 -9.78
C ASP A 47 11.87 -5.61 -9.50
N ASN A 48 12.23 -4.43 -10.01
CA ASN A 48 13.58 -3.88 -9.95
C ASN A 48 13.84 -2.96 -8.75
N VAL A 49 12.82 -2.61 -7.98
CA VAL A 49 12.99 -1.65 -6.88
C VAL A 49 13.89 -2.22 -5.78
N PRO A 50 14.98 -1.51 -5.40
CA PRO A 50 15.98 -2.05 -4.48
C PRO A 50 15.58 -1.94 -3.01
N LEU A 51 14.45 -1.28 -2.71
CA LEU A 51 14.00 -1.04 -1.34
C LEU A 51 12.58 -1.56 -1.17
N VAL A 52 12.40 -2.44 -0.19
CA VAL A 52 11.12 -3.05 0.14
C VAL A 52 10.92 -2.99 1.64
N ILE A 53 9.68 -2.76 2.07
CA ILE A 53 9.30 -2.82 3.49
C ILE A 53 8.29 -3.94 3.64
N LYS A 54 8.61 -4.92 4.49
CA LYS A 54 7.68 -5.94 4.95
C LYS A 54 6.97 -5.44 6.20
N ALA A 55 5.66 -5.49 6.18
CA ALA A 55 4.78 -5.09 7.25
C ALA A 55 3.65 -6.10 7.41
N GLN A 56 2.86 -5.97 8.46
CA GLN A 56 1.61 -6.70 8.61
C GLN A 56 0.47 -5.72 8.75
N GLY A 57 -0.73 -6.11 8.34
CA GLY A 57 -1.90 -5.26 8.47
C GLY A 57 -3.21 -6.00 8.26
N ARG A 58 -4.30 -5.31 8.57
CA ARG A 58 -5.68 -5.81 8.43
C ARG A 58 -6.40 -4.98 7.39
N ARG A 59 -7.18 -5.62 6.51
CA ARG A 59 -8.02 -4.88 5.55
C ARG A 59 -9.04 -4.03 6.29
N VAL A 60 -9.38 -2.88 5.72
CA VAL A 60 -10.44 -1.97 6.19
C VAL A 60 -11.56 -1.99 5.14
N PRO A 61 -12.60 -2.83 5.29
CA PRO A 61 -13.61 -3.03 4.24
C PRO A 61 -14.39 -1.77 3.87
N SER A 62 -14.51 -0.81 4.81
CA SER A 62 -15.15 0.48 4.56
C SER A 62 -14.28 1.46 3.77
N TRP A 63 -12.97 1.22 3.67
CA TRP A 63 -12.05 2.07 2.92
C TRP A 63 -11.88 1.50 1.50
N GLY A 64 -12.40 2.23 0.52
CA GLY A 64 -12.47 1.77 -0.86
C GLY A 64 -12.52 2.93 -1.84
N ILE A 65 -12.99 2.65 -3.06
CA ILE A 65 -13.23 3.67 -4.07
C ILE A 65 -14.55 4.37 -3.73
N ASP A 66 -14.58 5.69 -3.78
CA ASP A 66 -15.76 6.50 -3.48
C ASP A 66 -16.74 6.58 -4.68
N GLN A 67 -17.85 7.29 -4.47
CA GLN A 67 -18.88 7.51 -5.49
C GLN A 67 -18.39 8.24 -6.75
N TYR A 68 -17.21 8.88 -6.71
CA TYR A 68 -16.60 9.59 -7.83
C TYR A 68 -15.50 8.77 -8.52
N GLY A 69 -15.29 7.51 -8.12
CA GLY A 69 -14.22 6.69 -8.67
C GLY A 69 -12.84 7.01 -8.09
N LEU A 70 -12.77 7.79 -7.01
CA LEU A 70 -11.52 8.22 -6.36
C LEU A 70 -11.23 7.39 -5.11
N CYS A 71 -10.01 7.47 -4.59
CA CYS A 71 -9.69 6.88 -3.30
C CYS A 71 -10.53 7.55 -2.21
N GLY A 72 -11.25 6.74 -1.43
CA GLY A 72 -12.03 7.23 -0.30
C GLY A 72 -11.14 7.89 0.76
N VAL A 73 -11.76 8.76 1.55
CA VAL A 73 -11.11 9.45 2.67
C VAL A 73 -10.46 8.42 3.61
N LEU A 74 -9.28 8.76 4.13
CA LEU A 74 -8.60 7.94 5.14
C LEU A 74 -9.58 7.67 6.30
N PRO A 75 -9.83 6.39 6.63
CA PRO A 75 -10.81 6.04 7.65
C PRO A 75 -10.33 6.46 9.05
N GLU A 76 -11.29 6.71 9.93
CA GLU A 76 -11.00 6.92 11.35
C GLU A 76 -10.34 5.68 11.98
N GLU A 77 -9.59 5.88 13.06
CA GLU A 77 -8.87 4.82 13.76
C GLU A 77 -9.79 3.69 14.23
N GLY A 78 -11.03 3.99 14.60
CA GLY A 78 -12.04 3.03 15.02
C GLY A 78 -12.74 2.26 13.90
N ALA A 79 -12.42 2.52 12.62
CA ALA A 79 -13.09 1.85 11.51
C ALA A 79 -12.93 0.32 11.60
N PRO A 80 -14.00 -0.47 11.31
CA PRO A 80 -13.95 -1.92 11.34
C PRO A 80 -12.83 -2.48 10.45
N LYS A 81 -12.09 -3.45 10.98
CA LYS A 81 -10.96 -4.09 10.32
C LYS A 81 -11.19 -5.59 10.24
N SER A 82 -10.56 -6.24 9.27
CA SER A 82 -10.57 -7.70 9.15
C SER A 82 -9.94 -8.37 10.38
N GLU A 83 -10.55 -9.47 10.86
CA GLU A 83 -9.96 -10.34 11.88
C GLU A 83 -8.70 -11.07 11.39
N ILE A 84 -8.41 -11.01 10.10
CA ILE A 84 -7.22 -11.62 9.49
C ILE A 84 -6.09 -10.60 9.43
N LEU A 85 -4.96 -10.95 10.03
CA LEU A 85 -3.68 -10.25 9.86
C LEU A 85 -2.96 -10.81 8.65
N GLU A 86 -2.58 -9.94 7.72
CA GLU A 86 -1.95 -10.32 6.45
C GLU A 86 -0.57 -9.67 6.30
N ASP A 87 0.34 -10.38 5.64
CA ASP A 87 1.64 -9.84 5.28
C ASP A 87 1.50 -8.87 4.09
N ILE A 88 2.09 -7.69 4.25
CA ILE A 88 2.05 -6.60 3.28
C ILE A 88 3.48 -6.30 2.83
N THR A 89 3.63 -6.13 1.52
CA THR A 89 4.89 -5.67 0.92
C THR A 89 4.69 -4.27 0.38
N LEU A 90 5.39 -3.29 0.96
CA LEU A 90 5.39 -1.91 0.52
C LEU A 90 6.63 -1.65 -0.33
N ILE A 91 6.43 -0.93 -1.43
CA ILE A 91 7.49 -0.45 -2.30
C ILE A 91 7.37 1.08 -2.46
N PRO A 92 8.47 1.78 -2.73
CA PRO A 92 8.45 3.22 -3.03
C PRO A 92 7.40 3.59 -4.07
N MET A 93 6.68 4.69 -3.83
CA MET A 93 5.61 5.18 -4.72
C MET A 93 6.07 5.43 -6.16
N GLY A 94 7.36 5.68 -6.39
CA GLY A 94 7.92 5.83 -7.74
C GLY A 94 8.01 4.52 -8.54
N ALA A 95 7.92 3.37 -7.87
CA ALA A 95 7.95 2.04 -8.47
C ALA A 95 6.56 1.35 -8.50
N ALA A 96 5.52 2.04 -8.03
CA ALA A 96 4.15 1.54 -7.97
C ALA A 96 3.18 2.46 -8.74
N ARG A 97 2.07 1.88 -9.20
CA ARG A 97 0.96 2.66 -9.80
C ARG A 97 0.05 3.27 -8.74
N LEU A 98 -0.17 2.54 -7.64
CA LEU A 98 -0.91 3.01 -6.49
C LEU A 98 0.02 3.80 -5.56
N ARG A 99 -0.42 4.97 -5.12
CA ARG A 99 0.34 5.85 -4.24
C ARG A 99 -0.41 6.04 -2.94
N ILE A 100 0.18 5.56 -1.84
CA ILE A 100 -0.34 5.74 -0.48
C ILE A 100 0.79 6.34 0.35
N SER A 101 0.51 7.45 1.03
CA SER A 101 1.46 8.14 1.91
C SER A 101 1.10 8.04 3.39
N ALA A 102 -0.09 7.54 3.71
CA ALA A 102 -0.58 7.38 5.08
C ALA A 102 -1.42 6.12 5.19
N PHE A 103 -1.22 5.39 6.28
CA PHE A 103 -2.02 4.23 6.65
C PHE A 103 -2.67 4.48 8.01
N PRO A 104 -3.91 4.02 8.22
CA PRO A 104 -4.45 3.91 9.57
C PRO A 104 -3.68 2.82 10.33
N VAL A 105 -3.66 2.92 11.66
CA VAL A 105 -3.11 1.88 12.54
C VAL A 105 -4.19 0.84 12.85
N THR A 106 -3.78 -0.40 13.07
CA THR A 106 -4.66 -1.43 13.64
C THR A 106 -4.33 -1.70 15.10
N TYR A 107 -5.34 -2.17 15.84
CA TYR A 107 -5.19 -2.73 17.18
C TYR A 107 -4.32 -3.99 17.15
N GLU A 108 -3.65 -4.24 18.28
CA GLU A 108 -2.91 -5.48 18.61
C GLU A 108 -3.85 -6.69 18.74
#